data_AF-A0A2N7HNR9-F1
#
_entry.id   AF-A0A2N7HNR9-F1
#
_cell.length_a   1.000
_cell.length_b   1.000
_cell.length_c   1.000
_cell.angle_alpha   90.00
_cell.angle_beta   90.00
_cell.angle_gamma   90.00
#
_symmetry.space_group_name_H-M   'P 1'
#
loop_
_entity.id
_entity.type
_entity.pdbx_description
1 polymer ?
#
loop_
_entity_poly.entity_id
_entity_poly.type
_entity_poly.pdbx_seq_one_letter_code
_entity_poly.pdbx_strand_id
1 'polypeptide(L)'
;MKDFAFELYKVTGIITPGEYPDYIEHSGYNSLGAMLYVLRQFGIECEVLIRDAQTDEYLRRVFPIEFELIEKLGVSTKILSLGKSTPNNTMLISVIRVNGSLHYVLNDAKGNWFDSGITGTRAEWDSIESWHTAANKREGAAWLGISIRVKY
;
A
#
# COMPACT_ATOMS: atom_id res chain seq x y z
N MET A 1 11.56 15.04 2.62
CA MET A 1 10.46 14.19 2.08
C MET A 1 10.99 12.91 1.44
N LYS A 2 11.90 12.99 0.46
CA LYS A 2 12.47 11.80 -0.21
C LYS A 2 13.24 10.89 0.77
N ASP A 3 14.02 11.47 1.67
CA ASP A 3 14.80 10.69 2.65
C ASP A 3 13.90 9.99 3.67
N PHE A 4 12.83 10.66 4.15
CA PHE A 4 11.84 10.05 5.04
C PHE A 4 11.08 8.89 4.35
N ALA A 5 10.69 9.07 3.08
CA ALA A 5 10.06 8.02 2.30
C ALA A 5 11.00 6.81 2.06
N PHE A 6 12.30 7.06 1.90
CA PHE A 6 13.31 6.01 1.75
C PHE A 6 13.57 5.25 3.05
N GLU A 7 13.61 5.94 4.19
CA GLU A 7 13.72 5.29 5.51
C GLU A 7 12.46 4.47 5.85
N LEU A 8 11.26 4.98 5.52
CA LEU A 8 10.02 4.20 5.62
C LEU A 8 10.06 2.93 4.74
N TYR A 9 10.64 3.01 3.55
CA TYR A 9 10.78 1.86 2.65
C TYR A 9 11.71 0.77 3.23
N LYS A 10 12.79 1.15 3.90
CA LYS A 10 13.73 0.21 4.53
C LYS A 10 13.11 -0.55 5.70
N VAL A 11 12.32 0.13 6.54
CA VAL A 11 11.71 -0.47 7.74
C VAL A 11 10.55 -1.42 7.37
N THR A 12 9.98 -1.26 6.18
CA THR A 12 8.78 -2.01 5.78
C THR A 12 9.05 -3.32 5.09
N GLY A 13 10.31 -3.66 4.73
CA GLY A 13 10.69 -4.87 3.99
C GLY A 13 10.80 -6.17 4.78
N ILE A 14 9.76 -6.53 5.53
CA ILE A 14 9.73 -7.77 6.31
C ILE A 14 8.36 -8.43 6.18
N ILE A 15 8.34 -9.72 5.80
CA ILE A 15 7.89 -10.88 6.58
C ILE A 15 7.92 -12.09 5.63
N THR A 16 8.71 -13.13 5.95
CA THR A 16 8.40 -14.50 5.53
C THR A 16 7.42 -15.13 6.52
N PRO A 17 6.42 -15.91 6.07
CA PRO A 17 5.50 -16.60 6.98
C PRO A 17 6.25 -17.54 7.95
N GLY A 18 5.95 -17.50 9.25
CA GLY A 18 6.51 -18.42 10.24
C GLY A 18 6.60 -17.85 11.66
N GLU A 19 6.90 -18.72 12.63
CA GLU A 19 6.96 -18.40 14.08
C GLU A 19 8.22 -17.57 14.47
N TYR A 20 9.20 -17.46 13.56
CA TYR A 20 10.44 -16.69 13.73
C TYR A 20 10.78 -15.97 12.41
N PRO A 21 10.40 -14.69 12.22
CA PRO A 21 10.63 -14.01 10.96
C PRO A 21 12.09 -13.53 10.84
N ASP A 22 12.77 -13.98 9.79
CA ASP A 22 14.06 -13.43 9.37
C ASP A 22 13.85 -12.13 8.56
N TYR A 23 14.74 -11.16 8.79
CA TYR A 23 14.80 -9.92 8.02
C TYR A 23 15.46 -10.22 6.67
N ILE A 24 14.74 -10.01 5.57
CA ILE A 24 15.27 -10.30 4.22
C ILE A 24 16.04 -9.07 3.71
N GLU A 25 17.35 -9.21 3.51
CA GLU A 25 18.20 -8.14 2.95
C GLU A 25 17.92 -7.86 1.46
N HIS A 26 17.26 -8.78 0.74
CA HIS A 26 16.92 -8.65 -0.69
C HIS A 26 15.48 -9.10 -1.02
N SER A 27 14.61 -8.14 -1.33
CA SER A 27 13.24 -8.36 -1.87
C SER A 27 12.29 -9.21 -0.98
N GLY A 28 12.17 -8.84 0.29
CA GLY A 28 11.10 -9.36 1.16
C GLY A 28 9.72 -8.79 0.82
N TYR A 29 8.66 -9.52 1.18
CA TYR A 29 7.32 -8.94 1.26
C TYR A 29 7.36 -7.76 2.22
N ASN A 30 6.92 -6.57 1.79
CA ASN A 30 6.81 -5.46 2.70
C ASN A 30 5.47 -5.56 3.47
N SER A 31 5.50 -5.92 4.76
CA SER A 31 4.29 -6.02 5.60
C SER A 31 3.53 -4.70 5.66
N LEU A 32 2.23 -4.76 5.34
CA LEU A 32 1.33 -3.63 5.42
C LEU A 32 1.09 -3.26 6.89
N GLY A 33 0.95 -4.27 7.76
CA GLY A 33 0.83 -4.09 9.21
C GLY A 33 2.06 -3.39 9.81
N ALA A 34 3.27 -3.82 9.43
CA ALA A 34 4.51 -3.16 9.89
C ALA A 34 4.58 -1.69 9.44
N MET A 35 4.19 -1.40 8.19
CA MET A 35 4.13 -0.02 7.69
C MET A 35 3.16 0.85 8.49
N LEU A 36 1.98 0.34 8.80
CA LEU A 36 1.02 1.04 9.65
C LEU A 36 1.57 1.30 11.05
N TYR A 37 2.25 0.32 11.66
CA TYR A 37 2.88 0.50 12.97
C TYR A 37 3.84 1.68 12.96
N VAL A 38 4.77 1.72 11.99
CA VAL A 38 5.76 2.79 11.86
C VAL A 38 5.10 4.15 11.65
N LEU A 39 4.13 4.26 10.73
CA LEU A 39 3.39 5.51 10.50
C LEU A 39 2.74 6.02 11.78
N ARG A 40 2.15 5.12 12.58
CA ARG A 40 1.55 5.48 13.88
C ARG A 40 2.58 5.93 14.92
N GLN A 41 3.78 5.35 14.94
CA GLN A 41 4.85 5.82 15.84
C GLN A 41 5.27 7.27 15.54
N PHE A 42 5.14 7.70 14.28
CA PHE A 42 5.34 9.09 13.89
C PHE A 42 4.12 10.00 14.10
N GLY A 43 3.04 9.49 14.71
CA GLY A 43 1.82 10.26 14.95
C GLY A 43 1.01 10.55 13.68
N ILE A 44 1.27 9.81 12.59
CA ILE A 44 0.58 10.00 11.31
C ILE A 44 -0.77 9.29 11.35
N GLU A 45 -1.84 9.99 11.00
CA GLU A 45 -3.17 9.40 10.91
C GLU A 45 -3.30 8.55 9.64
N CYS A 46 -3.66 7.28 9.81
CA CYS A 46 -3.79 6.32 8.73
C CYS A 46 -5.04 5.45 8.85
N GLU A 47 -5.55 4.99 7.70
CA GLU A 47 -6.59 3.97 7.58
C GLU A 47 -6.29 3.01 6.43
N VAL A 48 -6.78 1.78 6.52
CA VAL A 48 -6.68 0.78 5.44
C VAL A 48 -7.90 0.90 4.54
N LEU A 49 -7.68 1.05 3.25
CA LEU A 49 -8.73 1.03 2.23
C LEU A 49 -8.66 -0.28 1.45
N ILE A 50 -9.82 -0.93 1.29
CA ILE A 50 -9.98 -2.16 0.52
C ILE A 50 -11.00 -1.91 -0.58
N ARG A 51 -10.76 -2.39 -1.80
CA ARG A 51 -11.56 -2.07 -2.98
C ARG A 51 -13.04 -2.41 -2.81
N ASP A 52 -13.35 -3.62 -2.36
CA ASP A 52 -14.70 -4.16 -2.24
C ASP A 52 -14.72 -5.33 -1.24
N ALA A 53 -15.91 -5.80 -0.86
CA ALA A 53 -16.08 -6.87 0.11
C ALA A 53 -15.48 -8.22 -0.36
N GLN A 54 -15.56 -8.51 -1.66
CA GLN A 54 -14.97 -9.72 -2.24
C GLN A 54 -13.44 -9.71 -2.12
N THR A 55 -12.83 -8.54 -2.31
CA THR A 55 -11.41 -8.31 -2.15
C THR A 55 -11.00 -8.42 -0.69
N ASP A 56 -11.79 -7.88 0.25
CA ASP A 56 -11.53 -8.03 1.69
C ASP A 56 -11.52 -9.51 2.11
N GLU A 57 -12.55 -10.27 1.73
CA GLU A 57 -12.63 -11.70 2.01
C GLU A 57 -11.43 -12.47 1.43
N TYR A 58 -11.07 -12.18 0.18
CA TYR A 58 -9.91 -12.78 -0.47
C TYR A 58 -8.62 -12.47 0.28
N LEU A 59 -8.35 -11.19 0.58
CA LEU A 59 -7.11 -10.75 1.20
C LEU A 59 -6.96 -11.26 2.63
N ARG A 60 -8.04 -11.30 3.40
CA ARG A 60 -8.06 -11.90 4.75
C ARG A 60 -7.72 -13.39 4.72
N ARG A 61 -8.18 -14.10 3.68
CA ARG A 61 -7.87 -15.52 3.50
C ARG A 61 -6.41 -15.76 3.12
N VAL A 62 -5.84 -14.92 2.24
CA VAL A 62 -4.48 -15.14 1.72
C VAL A 62 -3.37 -14.47 2.57
N PHE A 63 -3.71 -13.46 3.37
CA PHE A 63 -2.79 -12.74 4.26
C PHE A 63 -3.32 -12.63 5.71
N PRO A 64 -3.70 -13.75 6.37
CA PRO A 64 -4.36 -13.70 7.68
C PRO A 64 -3.53 -13.00 8.77
N ILE A 65 -2.21 -13.20 8.77
CA ILE A 65 -1.29 -12.58 9.74
C ILE A 65 -1.26 -11.05 9.58
N GLU A 66 -1.29 -10.54 8.34
CA GLU A 66 -1.31 -9.10 8.10
C GLU A 66 -2.57 -8.47 8.68
N PHE A 67 -3.73 -9.10 8.49
CA PHE A 67 -4.99 -8.59 9.04
C PHE A 67 -5.04 -8.67 10.56
N GLU A 68 -4.48 -9.72 11.17
CA GLU A 68 -4.34 -9.80 12.63
C GLU A 68 -3.48 -8.63 13.17
N LEU A 69 -2.38 -8.30 12.49
CA LEU A 69 -1.53 -7.15 12.86
C LEU A 69 -2.30 -5.83 12.72
N ILE A 70 -2.99 -5.60 11.60
CA ILE A 70 -3.80 -4.39 11.36
C ILE A 70 -4.85 -4.22 12.46
N GLU A 71 -5.53 -5.30 12.85
CA GLU A 71 -6.55 -5.31 13.89
C GLU A 71 -5.98 -5.04 15.28
N LYS A 72 -4.84 -5.67 15.63
CA LYS A 72 -4.12 -5.40 16.88
C LYS A 72 -3.65 -3.94 16.97
N LEU A 73 -3.29 -3.34 15.84
CA LEU A 73 -2.95 -1.92 15.76
C LEU A 73 -4.19 -1.03 15.90
N GLY A 74 -5.41 -1.54 15.91
CA GLY A 74 -6.63 -0.74 16.01
C GLY A 74 -6.79 0.29 14.88
N VAL A 75 -6.21 0.01 13.70
CA VAL A 75 -6.33 0.86 12.52
C VAL A 75 -7.69 0.62 11.88
N SER A 76 -8.38 1.69 11.48
CA SER A 76 -9.66 1.56 10.78
C SER A 76 -9.45 0.95 9.39
N THR A 77 -10.18 -0.11 9.08
CA THR A 77 -10.29 -0.69 7.73
C THR A 77 -11.63 -0.28 7.13
N LYS A 78 -11.61 0.19 5.87
CA LYS A 78 -12.81 0.62 5.14
C LYS A 78 -12.85 0.03 3.75
N ILE A 79 -14.05 -0.31 3.31
CA ILE A 79 -14.31 -0.59 1.90
C ILE A 79 -14.43 0.74 1.15
N LEU A 80 -13.74 0.83 0.02
CA LEU A 80 -13.79 1.97 -0.89
C LEU A 80 -15.20 2.04 -1.50
N SER A 81 -15.96 3.05 -1.11
CA SER A 81 -17.23 3.39 -1.77
C SER A 81 -16.98 4.09 -3.10
N LEU A 82 -18.03 4.54 -3.81
CA LEU A 82 -17.97 5.24 -5.11
C LEU A 82 -17.19 6.59 -5.12
N GLY A 83 -16.35 6.86 -4.12
CA GLY A 83 -15.54 8.07 -4.00
C GLY A 83 -14.09 7.89 -4.41
N LYS A 84 -13.39 9.02 -4.57
CA LYS A 84 -11.95 9.04 -4.82
C LYS A 84 -11.20 8.40 -3.66
N SER A 85 -10.27 7.52 -3.97
CA SER A 85 -9.41 6.87 -2.99
C SER A 85 -8.45 7.86 -2.30
N THR A 86 -8.04 8.90 -3.02
CA THR A 86 -7.14 10.01 -2.59
C THR A 86 -7.88 11.36 -2.56
N PRO A 87 -8.73 11.64 -1.54
CA PRO A 87 -9.28 12.98 -1.35
C PRO A 87 -8.19 14.02 -1.00
N ASN A 88 -8.53 15.30 -1.01
CA ASN A 88 -7.62 16.39 -0.61
C ASN A 88 -6.94 16.08 0.74
N ASN A 89 -5.68 16.52 0.89
CA ASN A 89 -4.90 16.33 2.12
C ASN A 89 -4.65 14.86 2.47
N THR A 90 -4.64 13.99 1.45
CA THR A 90 -4.29 12.58 1.63
C THR A 90 -3.31 12.08 0.59
N MET A 91 -2.61 11.02 0.99
CA MET A 91 -1.75 10.21 0.14
C MET A 91 -2.17 8.75 0.28
N LEU A 92 -2.10 7.99 -0.79
CA LEU A 92 -2.20 6.55 -0.73
C LEU A 92 -0.86 5.90 -0.89
N ILE A 93 -0.72 4.79 -0.19
CA ILE A 93 0.33 3.80 -0.38
C ILE A 93 -0.37 2.52 -0.82
N SER A 94 -0.33 2.21 -2.10
CA SER A 94 -1.10 1.13 -2.73
C SER A 94 -0.25 -0.09 -3.02
N VAL A 95 -0.79 -1.27 -2.71
CA VAL A 95 -0.16 -2.54 -3.06
C VAL A 95 -0.53 -2.92 -4.48
N ILE A 96 0.44 -3.02 -5.37
CA ILE A 96 0.28 -3.49 -6.73
C ILE A 96 1.01 -4.81 -6.92
N ARG A 97 0.50 -5.66 -7.81
CA ARG A 97 1.25 -6.77 -8.38
C ARG A 97 1.83 -6.32 -9.70
N VAL A 98 3.14 -6.42 -9.86
CA VAL A 98 3.87 -6.10 -11.10
C VAL A 98 4.90 -7.18 -11.36
N ASN A 99 4.93 -7.74 -12.57
CA ASN A 99 5.87 -8.79 -12.98
C ASN A 99 5.94 -9.99 -11.99
N GLY A 100 4.79 -10.40 -11.47
CA GLY A 100 4.68 -11.54 -10.54
C GLY A 100 5.05 -11.24 -9.09
N SER A 101 5.49 -10.03 -8.75
CA SER A 101 5.86 -9.62 -7.39
C SER A 101 4.91 -8.55 -6.85
N LEU A 102 4.78 -8.47 -5.52
CA LEU A 102 4.10 -7.36 -4.87
C LEU A 102 5.04 -6.16 -4.74
N HIS A 103 4.49 -4.97 -4.91
CA HIS A 103 5.22 -3.71 -4.88
C HIS A 103 4.33 -2.58 -4.36
N TYR A 104 4.92 -1.58 -3.73
CA TYR A 104 4.20 -0.41 -3.23
C TYR A 104 4.42 0.79 -4.13
N VAL A 105 3.33 1.46 -4.48
CA VAL A 105 3.34 2.74 -5.19
C VAL A 105 2.60 3.78 -4.37
N LEU A 106 3.03 5.02 -4.47
CA LEU A 106 2.42 6.14 -3.75
C LEU A 106 1.71 7.05 -4.74
N ASN A 107 0.55 7.57 -4.35
CA ASN A 107 -0.10 8.64 -5.09
C ASN A 107 -0.65 9.71 -4.14
N ASP A 108 -0.49 10.98 -4.51
CA ASP A 108 -1.07 12.09 -3.76
C ASP A 108 -2.43 12.53 -4.34
N ALA A 109 -3.13 13.40 -3.60
CA ALA A 109 -4.41 13.97 -4.02
C ALA A 109 -4.36 14.83 -5.30
N LYS A 110 -3.15 15.22 -5.76
CA LYS A 110 -2.94 15.97 -7.00
C LYS A 110 -2.74 15.05 -8.21
N GLY A 111 -2.72 13.73 -8.00
CA GLY A 111 -2.47 12.75 -9.05
C GLY A 111 -1.00 12.52 -9.35
N ASN A 112 -0.08 13.00 -8.49
CA ASN A 112 1.34 12.68 -8.64
C ASN A 112 1.58 11.26 -8.14
N TRP A 113 2.27 10.46 -8.96
CA TRP A 113 2.70 9.12 -8.57
C TRP A 113 4.19 9.04 -8.25
N PHE A 114 4.51 8.15 -7.32
CA PHE A 114 5.86 7.74 -7.01
C PHE A 114 5.94 6.21 -6.97
N ASP A 115 6.84 5.66 -7.78
CA ASP A 115 7.16 4.23 -7.85
C ASP A 115 8.68 4.11 -7.70
N SER A 116 9.14 3.47 -6.62
CA SER A 116 10.58 3.28 -6.36
C SER A 116 11.25 2.31 -7.34
N GLY A 117 10.48 1.49 -8.05
CA GLY A 117 10.94 0.58 -9.08
C GLY A 117 11.10 1.25 -10.46
N ILE A 118 10.91 2.57 -10.57
CA ILE A 118 11.10 3.33 -11.81
C ILE A 118 12.07 4.47 -11.57
N THR A 119 13.10 4.56 -12.39
CA THR A 119 13.99 5.73 -12.44
C THR A 119 13.39 6.81 -13.34
N GLY A 120 13.29 8.04 -12.83
CA GLY A 120 13.23 9.24 -13.68
C GLY A 120 11.86 9.85 -13.98
N THR A 121 10.74 9.35 -13.43
CA THR A 121 9.42 9.96 -13.70
C THR A 121 8.53 10.07 -12.46
N ARG A 122 7.96 11.27 -12.25
CA ARG A 122 6.62 11.39 -11.66
C ARG A 122 5.66 10.94 -12.75
N ALA A 123 5.12 9.74 -12.62
CA ALA A 123 4.10 9.29 -13.56
C ALA A 123 2.78 10.01 -13.27
N GLU A 124 2.03 10.33 -14.32
CA GLU A 124 0.64 10.80 -14.23
C GLU A 124 -0.28 9.65 -14.63
N TRP A 125 -0.36 8.63 -13.77
CA TRP A 125 -1.27 7.49 -13.98
C TRP A 125 -2.70 7.84 -13.54
N ASP A 126 -3.66 7.12 -14.09
CA ASP A 126 -5.06 7.19 -13.68
C ASP A 126 -5.20 6.77 -12.20
N SER A 127 -6.30 7.14 -11.54
CA SER A 127 -6.56 6.80 -10.14
C SER A 127 -6.47 5.29 -9.88
N ILE A 128 -5.93 4.86 -8.74
CA ILE A 128 -5.72 3.43 -8.44
C ILE A 128 -7.00 2.61 -8.57
N GLU A 129 -8.15 3.19 -8.19
CA GLU A 129 -9.45 2.54 -8.25
C GLU A 129 -9.89 2.15 -9.67
N SER A 130 -9.41 2.86 -10.69
CA SER A 130 -9.72 2.57 -12.09
C SER A 130 -8.73 1.59 -12.74
N TRP A 131 -7.65 1.17 -12.08
CA TRP A 131 -6.59 0.34 -12.71
C TRP A 131 -7.04 -1.04 -13.20
N HIS A 132 -8.26 -1.47 -12.87
CA HIS A 132 -8.87 -2.68 -13.43
C HIS A 132 -9.36 -2.47 -14.88
N THR A 133 -9.61 -1.23 -15.31
CA THR A 133 -10.09 -0.85 -16.64
C THR A 133 -9.22 0.19 -17.35
N ALA A 134 -8.46 0.99 -16.59
CA ALA A 134 -7.59 2.03 -17.11
C ALA A 134 -6.43 1.47 -17.95
N ALA A 135 -6.17 2.14 -19.07
CA ALA A 135 -4.99 1.89 -19.90
C ALA A 135 -3.76 2.63 -19.37
N ASN A 136 -3.94 3.83 -18.80
CA ASN A 136 -2.84 4.66 -18.30
C ASN A 136 -2.50 4.32 -16.84
N LYS A 137 -1.63 3.33 -16.67
CA LYS A 137 -1.13 2.86 -15.36
C LYS A 137 0.27 2.28 -15.51
N ARG A 138 0.86 1.83 -14.41
CA ARG A 138 2.13 1.09 -14.43
C ARG A 138 2.01 -0.15 -15.34
N GLU A 139 2.89 -0.25 -16.33
CA GLU A 139 2.92 -1.37 -17.26
C GLU A 139 3.06 -2.71 -16.50
N GLY A 140 2.25 -3.70 -16.90
CA GLY A 140 2.21 -5.02 -16.26
C GLY A 140 1.64 -5.03 -14.84
N ALA A 141 1.14 -3.89 -14.33
CA ALA A 141 0.63 -3.80 -12.98
C ALA A 141 -0.89 -4.03 -12.88
N ALA A 142 -1.27 -4.66 -11.76
CA ALA A 142 -2.64 -4.71 -11.28
C ALA A 142 -2.68 -4.27 -9.81
N TRP A 143 -3.63 -3.41 -9.46
CA TRP A 143 -3.87 -3.10 -8.06
C TRP A 143 -4.38 -4.35 -7.34
N LEU A 144 -3.75 -4.68 -6.19
CA LEU A 144 -4.17 -5.80 -5.35
C LEU A 144 -5.53 -5.53 -4.69
N GLY A 145 -5.99 -4.28 -4.69
CA GLY A 145 -7.25 -3.87 -4.10
C GLY A 145 -7.14 -3.47 -2.63
N ILE A 146 -5.92 -3.16 -2.16
CA ILE A 146 -5.65 -2.66 -0.81
C ILE A 146 -4.65 -1.50 -0.86
N SER A 147 -4.86 -0.52 0.01
CA SER A 147 -4.01 0.66 0.16
C SER A 147 -4.03 1.15 1.61
N ILE A 148 -2.96 1.81 2.05
CA ILE A 148 -2.98 2.67 3.24
C ILE A 148 -3.32 4.08 2.77
N ARG A 149 -4.32 4.72 3.38
CA ARG A 149 -4.56 6.16 3.25
C ARG A 149 -3.97 6.90 4.42
N VAL A 150 -3.07 7.82 4.11
CA VAL A 150 -2.40 8.71 5.05
C VAL A 150 -3.00 10.11 4.93
N LYS A 151 -3.32 10.74 6.06
CA LYS A 151 -3.78 12.15 6.10
C LYS A 151 -2.64 13.07 6.53
N TYR A 152 -2.57 14.27 5.93
CA TYR A 152 -1.54 15.28 6.23
C TYR A 152 -2.01 16.73 6.07
#